data_AF-A0A914YL41-F1
#
_entry.id   AF-A0A914YL41-F1
#
_cell.length_a   1.000
_cell.length_b   1.000
_cell.length_c   1.000
_cell.angle_alpha   90.00
_cell.angle_beta   90.00
_cell.angle_gamma   90.00
#
_symmetry.space_group_name_H-M   'P 1'
#
loop_
_entity.id
_entity.type
_entity.pdbx_description
1 polymer ?
#
loop_
_entity_poly.entity_id
_entity_poly.type
_entity_poly.pdbx_seq_one_letter_code
_entity_poly.pdbx_strand_id
1 'polypeptide(L)'
;MVVGPPIGALVGGVSAIILTQMIIDALKTKIFNGRKNIAVARAYSYLGINSGASDEEVLAAYHSCCLRYHPDRNEGSRESHEAFCKLQTYFDLIRCSRDKVF
;
A
#
# COMPACT_ATOMS: atom_id res chain seq x y z
N MET A 1 -0.33 -35.30 50.84
CA MET A 1 -0.09 -33.85 50.63
C MET A 1 0.05 -33.62 49.13
N VAL A 2 -1.07 -33.34 48.43
CA VAL A 2 -1.08 -32.91 47.03
C VAL A 2 -1.23 -31.40 47.05
N VAL A 3 -0.16 -30.69 46.74
CA VAL A 3 -0.16 -29.23 46.61
C VAL A 3 -0.72 -28.94 45.23
N GLY A 4 -2.02 -28.65 45.15
CA GLY A 4 -2.66 -28.27 43.89
C GLY A 4 -2.10 -26.93 43.38
N PRO A 5 -1.92 -26.74 42.06
CA PRO A 5 -1.45 -25.47 41.51
C PRO A 5 -2.46 -24.34 41.81
N PRO A 6 -1.99 -23.13 42.16
CA PRO A 6 -2.86 -22.03 42.51
C PRO A 6 -3.66 -21.58 41.28
N ILE A 7 -4.97 -21.51 41.45
CA ILE A 7 -5.97 -21.05 40.49
C ILE A 7 -5.86 -19.51 40.33
N GLY A 8 -4.66 -19.01 39.99
CA GLY A 8 -4.30 -17.59 39.97
C GLY A 8 -3.97 -17.00 38.60
N ALA A 9 -4.09 -17.77 37.51
CA ALA A 9 -3.60 -17.36 36.18
C ALA A 9 -4.70 -17.15 35.11
N LEU A 10 -5.97 -17.00 35.49
CA LEU A 10 -7.09 -17.05 34.53
C LEU A 10 -7.96 -15.77 34.45
N VAL A 11 -7.72 -14.73 35.25
CA VAL A 11 -8.52 -13.48 35.25
C VAL A 11 -7.70 -12.27 34.79
N GLY A 12 -6.83 -12.46 33.79
CA GLY A 12 -6.11 -11.34 33.14
C GLY A 12 -5.97 -11.48 31.62
N GLY A 13 -6.36 -12.63 31.07
CA GLY A 13 -5.90 -13.06 29.75
C GLY A 13 -6.63 -12.47 28.54
N VAL A 14 -7.86 -11.98 28.66
CA VAL A 14 -8.66 -11.58 27.46
C VAL A 14 -8.91 -10.08 27.39
N SER A 15 -9.18 -9.43 28.53
CA SER A 15 -9.46 -7.99 28.62
C SER A 15 -8.25 -7.12 28.29
N ALA A 16 -7.06 -7.48 28.76
CA ALA A 16 -5.83 -6.79 28.42
C ALA A 16 -5.48 -6.96 26.93
N ILE A 17 -5.70 -8.15 26.37
CA ILE A 17 -5.50 -8.40 24.93
C ILE A 17 -6.48 -7.54 24.12
N ILE A 18 -7.76 -7.51 24.45
CA ILE A 18 -8.76 -6.71 23.74
C ILE A 18 -8.42 -5.22 23.81
N LEU A 19 -8.05 -4.69 24.98
CA LEU A 19 -7.66 -3.29 25.14
C LEU A 19 -6.38 -2.97 24.33
N THR A 20 -5.40 -3.88 24.35
CA THR A 20 -4.16 -3.72 23.59
C THR A 20 -4.45 -3.77 22.08
N GLN A 21 -5.32 -4.68 21.62
CA GLN A 21 -5.75 -4.75 20.22
C GLN A 21 -6.49 -3.47 19.79
N MET A 22 -7.37 -2.91 20.63
CA MET A 22 -8.05 -1.62 20.33
C MET A 22 -7.05 -0.45 20.20
N ILE A 23 -6.05 -0.38 21.08
CA ILE A 23 -5.00 0.66 21.01
C ILE A 23 -4.13 0.44 19.76
N ILE A 24 -3.75 -0.80 19.46
CA ILE A 24 -2.98 -1.17 18.27
C ILE A 24 -3.76 -0.83 16.99
N ASP A 25 -5.06 -1.10 16.93
CA ASP A 25 -5.89 -0.80 15.77
C ASP A 25 -6.06 0.71 15.58
N ALA A 26 -6.25 1.47 16.65
CA ALA A 26 -6.30 2.93 16.57
C ALA A 26 -4.96 3.53 16.09
N LEU A 27 -3.84 3.01 16.58
CA LEU A 27 -2.48 3.42 16.17
C LEU A 27 -2.18 3.01 14.72
N LYS A 28 -2.50 1.78 14.32
CA LYS A 28 -2.39 1.32 12.93
C LYS A 28 -3.21 2.22 12.03
N THR A 29 -4.45 2.53 12.36
CA THR A 29 -5.32 3.33 11.51
C THR A 29 -4.76 4.75 11.32
N LYS A 30 -4.27 5.42 12.37
CA LYS A 30 -3.66 6.75 12.22
C LYS A 30 -2.37 6.74 11.40
N ILE A 31 -1.50 5.74 11.60
CA ILE A 31 -0.21 5.66 10.90
C ILE A 31 -0.36 5.15 9.46
N PHE A 32 -1.23 4.17 9.21
CA PHE A 32 -1.45 3.62 7.87
C PHE A 32 -2.32 4.52 7.01
N ASN A 33 -3.39 5.11 7.55
CA ASN A 33 -4.29 5.92 6.72
C ASN A 33 -3.64 7.24 6.29
N GLY A 34 -2.78 7.83 7.13
CA GLY A 34 -1.97 9.01 6.75
C GLY A 34 -0.97 8.72 5.63
N ARG A 35 -0.36 7.53 5.60
CA ARG A 35 0.59 7.13 4.55
C ARG A 35 -0.08 6.79 3.22
N LYS A 36 -1.29 6.21 3.25
CA LYS A 36 -2.03 5.82 2.04
C LYS A 36 -2.28 7.02 1.11
N ASN A 37 -2.80 8.14 1.63
CA ASN A 37 -3.09 9.33 0.82
C ASN A 37 -1.85 9.93 0.16
N ILE A 38 -0.71 9.94 0.86
CA ILE A 38 0.56 10.46 0.32
C ILE A 38 1.08 9.54 -0.79
N ALA A 39 0.96 8.22 -0.64
CA ALA A 39 1.39 7.26 -1.66
C ALA A 39 0.54 7.37 -2.94
N VAL A 40 -0.78 7.51 -2.79
CA VAL A 40 -1.71 7.72 -3.91
C VAL A 40 -1.39 9.04 -4.63
N ALA A 41 -1.18 10.13 -3.90
CA ALA A 41 -0.83 11.42 -4.49
C ALA A 41 0.50 11.37 -5.29
N ARG A 42 1.52 10.69 -4.74
CA ARG A 42 2.81 10.50 -5.44
C ARG A 42 2.66 9.69 -6.72
N ALA A 43 1.76 8.70 -6.74
CA ALA A 43 1.47 7.92 -7.94
C ALA A 43 0.90 8.81 -9.06
N TYR A 44 -0.11 9.64 -8.77
CA TYR A 44 -0.67 10.58 -9.76
C TYR A 44 0.38 11.58 -10.26
N SER A 45 1.20 12.13 -9.35
CA SER A 45 2.30 13.02 -9.72
C SER A 45 3.38 12.35 -10.57
N TYR A 46 3.69 11.07 -10.34
CA TYR A 46 4.66 10.31 -11.14
C TYR A 46 4.16 10.05 -12.56
N LEU A 47 2.87 9.73 -12.72
CA LEU A 47 2.24 9.59 -14.04
C LEU A 47 2.00 10.95 -14.74
N GLY A 48 2.14 12.07 -14.02
CA GLY A 48 1.94 13.42 -14.56
C GLY A 48 0.47 13.79 -14.77
N ILE A 49 -0.44 13.11 -14.07
CA ILE A 49 -1.89 13.28 -14.20
C ILE A 49 -2.49 13.87 -12.92
N ASN A 50 -3.67 14.48 -13.03
CA ASN A 50 -4.40 14.97 -11.88
C ASN A 50 -5.03 13.80 -11.09
N SER A 51 -5.15 13.94 -9.77
CA SER A 51 -5.87 13.00 -8.89
C SER A 51 -7.31 12.73 -9.35
N GLY A 52 -7.93 13.69 -10.05
CA GLY A 52 -9.26 13.59 -10.64
C GLY A 52 -9.32 13.13 -12.11
N ALA A 53 -8.20 12.67 -12.69
CA ALA A 53 -8.16 12.25 -14.09
C ALA A 53 -9.08 11.03 -14.37
N SER A 54 -9.66 10.99 -15.56
CA SER A 54 -10.49 9.87 -16.04
C SER A 54 -9.67 8.59 -16.15
N ASP A 55 -10.33 7.44 -16.06
CA ASP A 55 -9.68 6.13 -16.15
C ASP A 55 -8.91 5.94 -17.48
N GLU A 56 -9.46 6.49 -18.57
CA GLU A 56 -8.83 6.50 -19.89
C GLU A 56 -7.53 7.30 -19.91
N GLU A 57 -7.48 8.44 -19.19
CA GLU A 57 -6.28 9.27 -19.07
C GLU A 57 -5.19 8.56 -18.25
N VAL A 58 -5.57 7.82 -17.21
CA VAL A 58 -4.63 7.01 -16.41
C VAL A 58 -4.00 5.92 -17.28
N LEU A 59 -4.82 5.21 -18.08
CA LEU A 59 -4.34 4.17 -18.98
C LEU A 59 -3.45 4.72 -20.10
N ALA A 60 -3.82 5.86 -20.69
CA ALA A 60 -3.02 6.52 -21.72
C ALA A 60 -1.64 6.98 -21.19
N ALA A 61 -1.61 7.57 -19.99
CA ALA A 61 -0.37 7.97 -19.33
C ALA A 61 0.51 6.76 -18.98
N TYR A 62 -0.09 5.69 -18.43
CA TYR A 62 0.61 4.45 -18.13
C TYR A 62 1.26 3.84 -19.37
N HIS A 63 0.49 3.71 -20.46
CA HIS A 63 0.99 3.14 -21.72
C HIS A 63 2.14 3.97 -22.31
N SER A 64 2.02 5.30 -22.24
CA SER A 64 3.08 6.23 -22.67
C SER A 64 4.36 6.05 -21.83
N CYS A 65 4.24 5.88 -20.52
CA CYS A 65 5.39 5.61 -19.64
C CYS A 65 6.03 4.23 -19.90
N CYS A 66 5.23 3.18 -20.16
CA CYS A 66 5.74 1.85 -20.51
C CYS A 66 6.59 1.87 -21.78
N LEU A 67 6.14 2.61 -22.81
CA LEU A 67 6.88 2.76 -24.07
C LEU A 67 8.18 3.55 -23.91
N ARG A 68 8.27 4.42 -22.90
CA ARG A 68 9.49 5.17 -22.55
C ARG A 68 10.49 4.31 -21.80
N TYR A 69 10.02 3.48 -20.86
CA TYR A 69 10.89 2.61 -20.04
C TYR A 69 11.07 1.19 -20.60
N HIS A 70 10.62 0.93 -21.84
CA HIS A 70 10.73 -0.39 -22.44
C HIS A 70 12.19 -0.88 -22.48
N PRO A 71 12.49 -2.12 -22.08
CA PRO A 71 13.87 -2.62 -21.96
C PRO A 71 14.61 -2.63 -23.31
N ASP A 72 13.87 -2.83 -24.41
CA ASP A 72 14.41 -2.81 -25.78
C ASP A 72 14.96 -1.43 -26.18
N ARG A 73 14.32 -0.34 -25.71
CA ARG A 73 14.71 1.04 -26.07
C ARG A 73 15.77 1.62 -25.15
N ASN A 74 16.03 0.97 -24.01
CA ASN A 74 16.95 1.45 -22.98
C ASN A 74 18.12 0.47 -22.75
N GLU A 75 18.41 -0.37 -23.75
CA GLU A 75 19.58 -1.27 -23.78
C GLU A 75 19.75 -2.12 -22.51
N GLY A 76 18.63 -2.50 -21.86
CA GLY A 76 18.67 -3.28 -20.63
C GLY A 76 19.27 -2.56 -19.40
N SER A 77 19.31 -1.22 -19.39
CA SER A 77 19.77 -0.47 -18.22
C SER A 77 18.97 -0.83 -16.97
N ARG A 78 19.68 -1.10 -15.87
CA ARG A 78 19.10 -1.40 -14.55
C ARG A 78 18.15 -0.31 -14.08
N GLU A 79 18.43 0.94 -14.44
CA GLU A 79 17.65 2.11 -14.05
C GLU A 79 16.26 2.12 -14.70
N SER A 80 16.18 1.71 -15.97
CA SER A 80 14.91 1.59 -16.69
C SER A 80 14.05 0.44 -16.16
N HIS A 81 14.68 -0.65 -15.73
CA HIS A 81 13.99 -1.74 -15.03
C HIS A 81 13.41 -1.28 -13.69
N GLU A 82 14.17 -0.55 -12.88
CA GLU A 82 13.67 0.02 -11.63
C GLU A 82 12.54 1.03 -11.85
N ALA A 83 12.65 1.87 -12.88
CA ALA A 83 11.59 2.81 -13.25
C ALA A 83 10.32 2.07 -13.68
N PHE A 84 10.45 0.99 -14.44
CA PHE A 84 9.32 0.15 -14.86
C PHE A 84 8.62 -0.52 -13.67
N CYS A 85 9.37 -1.11 -12.75
CA CYS A 85 8.82 -1.70 -11.52
C CYS A 85 8.12 -0.65 -10.64
N LYS A 86 8.68 0.56 -10.54
CA LYS A 86 8.04 1.68 -9.82
C LYS A 86 6.75 2.12 -10.49
N LEU A 87 6.75 2.25 -11.82
CA LEU A 87 5.56 2.59 -12.61
C LEU A 87 4.43 1.58 -12.38
N GLN A 88 4.74 0.28 -12.43
CA GLN A 88 3.77 -0.79 -12.19
C GLN A 88 3.20 -0.72 -10.77
N THR A 89 4.06 -0.51 -9.77
CA THR A 89 3.64 -0.35 -8.37
C THR A 89 2.70 0.84 -8.18
N TYR A 90 3.00 1.98 -8.81
CA TYR A 90 2.14 3.16 -8.73
C TYR A 90 0.79 2.97 -9.42
N PHE A 91 0.77 2.28 -10.56
CA PHE A 91 -0.47 1.95 -11.26
C PHE A 91 -1.36 1.02 -10.43
N ASP A 92 -0.80 -0.04 -9.84
CA ASP A 92 -1.53 -0.92 -8.93
C ASP A 92 -2.06 -0.18 -7.69
N LEU A 93 -1.33 0.81 -7.19
CA LEU A 93 -1.75 1.61 -6.04
C LEU A 93 -2.94 2.52 -6.40
N ILE A 94 -2.95 3.12 -7.59
CA ILE A 94 -4.10 3.87 -8.11
C ILE A 94 -5.31 2.94 -8.28
N ARG A 95 -5.10 1.75 -8.84
CA ARG A 95 -6.13 0.73 -9.03
C ARG A 95 -6.77 0.29 -7.72
N CYS A 96 -5.94 -0.04 -6.72
CA CYS A 96 -6.36 -0.41 -5.38
C CYS A 96 -7.11 0.74 -4.68
N SER A 97 -6.70 2.00 -4.89
CA SER A 97 -7.40 3.15 -4.34
C SER A 97 -8.76 3.43 -4.97
N ARG A 98 -8.97 3.03 -6.23
CA ARG A 98 -10.22 3.24 -6.97
C ARG A 98 -11.20 2.08 -6.87
N ASP A 99 -10.79 0.95 -6.27
CA ASP A 99 -11.56 -0.31 -6.23
C ASP A 99 -12.03 -0.75 -7.64
N LYS A 100 -11.21 -0.50 -8.67
CA LYS A 100 -11.54 -0.84 -10.06
C LYS A 100 -10.65 -1.95 -10.59
N VAL A 101 -11.25 -2.83 -11.38
CA VAL A 101 -10.54 -3.79 -12.23
C VAL A 101 -10.53 -3.19 -13.63
N PHE A 102 -9.43 -2.51 -13.99
CA PHE A 102 -9.18 -2.04 -15.36
C PHE A 102 -8.84 -3.21 -16.27
#